data_AF-A0A2D7Z9L5-F1
#
_entry.id   AF-A0A2D7Z9L5-F1
#
_cell.length_a   1.000
_cell.length_b   1.000
_cell.length_c   1.000
_cell.angle_alpha   90.00
_cell.angle_beta   90.00
_cell.angle_gamma   90.00
#
_symmetry.space_group_name_H-M   'P 1'
#
loop_
_entity.id
_entity.type
_entity.pdbx_description
1 polymer ?
#
loop_
_entity_poly.entity_id
_entity_poly.type
_entity_poly.pdbx_seq_one_letter_code
_entity_poly.pdbx_strand_id
1 'polypeptide(L)'
;MVGRDSAIEDALEGLEQHSHLALEGLAGIGLTAVGRELAHLWQDTGRKVRWATMSDGGLSSLSQHWFPDLEPLGAVDALIHRIISRPTNESLTLYVLDDAFRLPASLLAELSTAFTEHSRNLRFLILHRSPVEIEVPSIRLGELDDESARSMLPDDLSDDLLAHLLKLAGGHPMALRLLSLADSAEAPTLNEYVATELLSELSDPASATLTEVSLGPHQTPVDHLIRNEGVDNLDARAVLKFGQIGASVPAFIGSAHLSDIGCEAEHAELAESHGQAWQDGDRRPTRRSLWFHHLVRSNQDSIGPWLEQHGVALASSQPLVLTDMAHSSEPMIPRVRRWIGEAYLELGALDAASQIVETLAEPSLRRSLELSLALHKGDLEHWNDLMATEETTLDGRQKAVAVLRRWTRALEDRLPRSPLSLSAKQAERELGGLDIPHGDAPLMVAVASLRHAIALETKDEDLAFRIRSALASIAGKNDPLIRELQLRSDLRFSKDGDASRHINALRELSEQVTSPLRSASLRFLLACNTSSPSPEELRVILSLSDEMSGPARRLRANVLYLLGIVDSTVRTESWLESRRLFMLAGCPEASKQVGNHLVEEIR
;
A
#
# COMPACT_ATOMS: atom_id res chain seq x y z
N MET A 1 -25.43 -10.22 21.19
CA MET A 1 -25.72 -8.89 20.61
C MET A 1 -26.99 -8.36 21.24
N VAL A 2 -27.17 -7.06 21.41
CA VAL A 2 -28.37 -6.47 22.05
C VAL A 2 -29.02 -5.48 21.11
N GLY A 3 -30.33 -5.61 20.87
CA GLY A 3 -31.14 -4.62 20.14
C GLY A 3 -30.81 -4.46 18.66
N ARG A 4 -30.20 -5.47 18.03
CA ARG A 4 -29.81 -5.42 16.60
C ARG A 4 -30.45 -6.52 15.75
N ASP A 5 -31.41 -7.25 16.29
CA ASP A 5 -32.00 -8.42 15.64
C ASP A 5 -32.67 -8.04 14.31
N SER A 6 -33.46 -6.97 14.28
CA SER A 6 -34.09 -6.47 13.05
C SER A 6 -33.06 -6.07 11.98
N ALA A 7 -32.02 -5.34 12.37
CA ALA A 7 -30.96 -4.92 11.44
C ALA A 7 -30.16 -6.13 10.90
N ILE A 8 -29.98 -7.18 11.70
CA ILE A 8 -29.35 -8.43 11.28
C ILE A 8 -30.27 -9.18 10.31
N GLU A 9 -31.56 -9.31 10.63
CA GLU A 9 -32.56 -9.96 9.77
C GLU A 9 -32.66 -9.25 8.42
N ASP A 10 -32.81 -7.92 8.43
CA ASP A 10 -32.87 -7.09 7.22
C ASP A 10 -31.58 -7.22 6.39
N ALA A 11 -30.41 -7.28 7.05
CA ALA A 11 -29.14 -7.44 6.35
C ALA A 11 -28.96 -8.85 5.78
N LEU A 12 -29.42 -9.89 6.45
CA LEU A 12 -29.43 -11.25 5.91
C LEU A 12 -30.36 -11.35 4.71
N GLU A 13 -31.58 -10.81 4.80
CA GLU A 13 -32.51 -10.75 3.68
C GLU A 13 -31.92 -9.96 2.51
N GLY A 14 -31.33 -8.80 2.79
CA GLY A 14 -30.65 -7.96 1.80
C GLY A 14 -29.48 -8.70 1.13
N LEU A 15 -28.66 -9.45 1.88
CA LEU A 15 -27.59 -10.27 1.33
C LEU A 15 -28.09 -11.50 0.57
N GLU A 16 -29.31 -11.98 0.79
CA GLU A 16 -29.90 -13.02 -0.05
C GLU A 16 -30.40 -12.44 -1.38
N GLN A 17 -31.00 -11.24 -1.34
CA GLN A 17 -31.60 -10.56 -2.49
C GLN A 17 -30.60 -9.81 -3.38
N HIS A 18 -29.51 -9.28 -2.80
CA HIS A 18 -28.54 -8.44 -3.48
C HIS A 18 -27.14 -9.05 -3.44
N SER A 19 -26.34 -8.76 -4.46
CA SER A 19 -24.93 -9.17 -4.55
C SER A 19 -24.00 -8.38 -3.65
N HIS A 20 -24.39 -7.16 -3.29
CA HIS A 20 -23.67 -6.29 -2.38
C HIS A 20 -24.65 -5.55 -1.46
N LEU A 21 -24.20 -5.22 -0.26
CA LEU A 21 -24.97 -4.48 0.75
C LEU A 21 -24.02 -3.62 1.57
N ALA A 22 -24.40 -2.38 1.86
CA ALA A 22 -23.70 -1.53 2.80
C ALA A 22 -24.40 -1.49 4.16
N LEU A 23 -23.64 -1.60 5.24
CA LEU A 23 -24.06 -1.14 6.56
C LEU A 23 -23.41 0.20 6.81
N GLU A 24 -24.23 1.21 7.13
CA GLU A 24 -23.76 2.55 7.41
C GLU A 24 -24.18 3.06 8.77
N GLY A 25 -23.37 3.93 9.37
CA GLY A 25 -23.66 4.49 10.68
C GLY A 25 -22.51 5.32 11.23
N LEU A 26 -22.70 5.84 12.45
CA LEU A 26 -21.69 6.63 13.15
C LEU A 26 -20.57 5.74 13.73
N ALA A 27 -19.42 6.34 13.98
CA ALA A 27 -18.31 5.63 14.62
C ALA A 27 -18.72 5.15 16.02
N GLY A 28 -18.55 3.86 16.31
CA GLY A 28 -18.94 3.27 17.59
C GLY A 28 -20.40 2.81 17.70
N ILE A 29 -21.22 2.99 16.65
CA ILE A 29 -22.63 2.56 16.64
C ILE A 29 -22.82 1.04 16.59
N GLY A 30 -21.74 0.29 16.37
CA GLY A 30 -21.76 -1.18 16.32
C GLY A 30 -21.68 -1.80 14.91
N LEU A 31 -21.28 -1.06 13.87
CA LEU A 31 -21.12 -1.60 12.51
C LEU A 31 -20.26 -2.86 12.45
N THR A 32 -19.03 -2.81 12.98
CA THR A 32 -18.14 -3.97 13.05
C THR A 32 -18.77 -5.12 13.86
N ALA A 33 -19.52 -4.82 14.92
CA ALA A 33 -20.16 -5.84 15.74
C ALA A 33 -21.27 -6.57 14.96
N VAL A 34 -22.20 -5.83 14.35
CA VAL A 34 -23.26 -6.38 13.50
C VAL A 34 -22.66 -7.14 12.31
N GLY A 35 -21.64 -6.59 11.65
CA GLY A 35 -20.93 -7.27 10.57
C GLY A 35 -20.31 -8.61 11.01
N ARG A 36 -19.73 -8.68 12.21
CA ARG A 36 -19.18 -9.92 12.75
C ARG A 36 -20.27 -10.96 13.04
N GLU A 37 -21.41 -10.54 13.56
CA GLU A 37 -22.54 -11.46 13.76
C GLU A 37 -23.07 -11.99 12.44
N LEU A 38 -23.24 -11.11 11.44
CA LEU A 38 -23.62 -11.53 10.09
C LEU A 38 -22.62 -12.53 9.52
N ALA A 39 -21.32 -12.29 9.69
CA ALA A 39 -20.29 -13.24 9.30
C ALA A 39 -20.41 -14.58 10.04
N HIS A 40 -20.65 -14.58 11.34
CA HIS A 40 -20.86 -15.80 12.13
C HIS A 40 -22.10 -16.57 11.66
N LEU A 41 -23.25 -15.92 11.56
CA LEU A 41 -24.49 -16.51 11.07
C LEU A 41 -24.33 -17.06 9.64
N TRP A 42 -23.59 -16.35 8.78
CA TRP A 42 -23.27 -16.84 7.45
C TRP A 42 -22.44 -18.13 7.51
N GLN A 43 -21.39 -18.18 8.34
CA GLN A 43 -20.58 -19.38 8.52
C GLN A 43 -21.37 -20.56 9.08
N ASP A 44 -22.29 -20.31 10.00
CA ASP A 44 -23.14 -21.35 10.62
C ASP A 44 -24.05 -22.06 9.59
N THR A 45 -24.37 -21.40 8.48
CA THR A 45 -25.07 -22.03 7.34
C THR A 45 -24.16 -22.91 6.45
N GLY A 46 -22.91 -23.15 6.88
CA GLY A 46 -21.90 -23.89 6.13
C GLY A 46 -21.29 -23.09 4.97
N ARG A 47 -21.46 -21.76 4.97
CA ARG A 47 -20.94 -20.85 3.95
C ARG A 47 -19.59 -20.27 4.34
N LYS A 48 -18.85 -19.74 3.36
CA LYS A 48 -17.52 -19.16 3.60
C LYS A 48 -17.61 -17.67 3.83
N VAL A 49 -16.72 -17.15 4.68
CA VAL A 49 -16.55 -15.70 4.90
C VAL A 49 -15.08 -15.34 4.74
N ARG A 50 -14.82 -14.25 4.01
CA ARG A 50 -13.51 -13.59 3.91
C ARG A 50 -13.65 -12.17 4.45
N TRP A 51 -13.15 -11.97 5.66
CA TRP A 51 -13.18 -10.65 6.32
C TRP A 51 -11.86 -9.92 6.11
N ALA A 52 -11.92 -8.63 5.84
CA ALA A 52 -10.78 -7.73 5.90
C ALA A 52 -11.17 -6.39 6.51
N THR A 53 -10.30 -5.83 7.34
CA THR A 53 -10.37 -4.43 7.79
C THR A 53 -9.36 -3.62 6.97
N MET A 54 -9.74 -2.42 6.52
CA MET A 54 -8.88 -1.61 5.67
C MET A 54 -7.66 -1.06 6.42
N SER A 55 -6.47 -1.56 6.06
CA SER A 55 -5.18 -1.11 6.57
C SER A 55 -4.50 -0.13 5.62
N ASP A 56 -3.43 0.52 6.08
CA ASP A 56 -2.67 1.51 5.31
C ASP A 56 -2.20 1.08 3.91
N GLY A 57 -1.91 -0.21 3.75
CA GLY A 57 -1.39 -0.76 2.49
C GLY A 57 -2.44 -0.88 1.37
N GLY A 58 -3.67 -0.44 1.60
CA GLY A 58 -4.71 -0.38 0.58
C GLY A 58 -5.03 -1.75 -0.03
N LEU A 59 -5.14 -1.80 -1.37
CA LEU A 59 -5.53 -3.01 -2.11
C LEU A 59 -4.57 -4.18 -1.89
N SER A 60 -3.26 -3.92 -1.81
CA SER A 60 -2.25 -4.96 -1.52
C SER A 60 -2.54 -5.66 -0.21
N SER A 61 -2.78 -4.89 0.86
CA SER A 61 -3.16 -5.46 2.15
C SER A 61 -4.53 -6.13 2.10
N LEU A 62 -5.53 -5.52 1.45
CA LEU A 62 -6.87 -6.11 1.30
C LEU A 62 -6.79 -7.51 0.67
N SER A 63 -6.02 -7.62 -0.41
CA SER A 63 -5.81 -8.88 -1.12
C SER A 63 -5.16 -9.93 -0.22
N GLN A 64 -4.22 -9.54 0.64
CA GLN A 64 -3.55 -10.45 1.57
C GLN A 64 -4.49 -10.92 2.70
N HIS A 65 -5.34 -10.03 3.21
CA HIS A 65 -6.32 -10.41 4.24
C HIS A 65 -7.36 -11.39 3.70
N TRP A 66 -7.87 -11.16 2.49
CA TRP A 66 -8.78 -12.10 1.85
C TRP A 66 -8.09 -13.37 1.37
N PHE A 67 -6.80 -13.33 1.02
CA PHE A 67 -6.05 -14.47 0.48
C PHE A 67 -4.65 -14.58 1.11
N PRO A 68 -4.53 -15.05 2.37
CA PRO A 68 -3.27 -15.02 3.13
C PRO A 68 -2.18 -15.91 2.56
N ASP A 69 -2.52 -16.95 1.80
CA ASP A 69 -1.57 -17.90 1.23
C ASP A 69 -1.08 -17.52 -0.17
N LEU A 70 -1.53 -16.37 -0.70
CA LEU A 70 -1.22 -15.93 -2.06
C LEU A 70 -0.38 -14.65 -2.05
N GLU A 71 0.23 -14.35 -3.20
CA GLU A 71 0.95 -13.10 -3.42
C GLU A 71 -0.01 -11.90 -3.34
N PRO A 72 0.40 -10.79 -2.69
CA PRO A 72 -0.41 -9.59 -2.62
C PRO A 72 -0.58 -8.95 -4.00
N LEU A 73 -1.79 -8.47 -4.26
CA LEU A 73 -2.22 -7.77 -5.48
C LEU A 73 -2.60 -6.34 -5.14
N GLY A 74 -1.98 -5.37 -5.79
CA GLY A 74 -2.35 -3.96 -5.68
C GLY A 74 -3.28 -3.47 -6.79
N ALA A 75 -3.52 -4.29 -7.83
CA ALA A 75 -4.44 -3.98 -8.91
C ALA A 75 -5.86 -4.45 -8.60
N VAL A 76 -6.83 -3.54 -8.73
CA VAL A 76 -8.25 -3.82 -8.49
C VAL A 76 -8.79 -4.87 -9.45
N ASP A 77 -8.41 -4.82 -10.72
CA ASP A 77 -8.78 -5.79 -11.75
C ASP A 77 -8.18 -7.18 -11.49
N ALA A 78 -6.92 -7.25 -11.03
CA ALA A 78 -6.29 -8.50 -10.61
C ALA A 78 -7.02 -9.13 -9.42
N LEU A 79 -7.38 -8.32 -8.42
CA LEU A 79 -8.12 -8.76 -7.24
C LEU A 79 -9.52 -9.25 -7.61
N ILE A 80 -10.25 -8.51 -8.45
CA ILE A 80 -11.54 -8.91 -9.00
C ILE A 80 -11.40 -10.25 -9.72
N HIS A 81 -10.43 -10.39 -10.63
CA HIS A 81 -10.19 -11.65 -11.33
C HIS A 81 -9.94 -12.81 -10.35
N ARG A 82 -9.10 -12.61 -9.33
CA ARG A 82 -8.84 -13.61 -8.30
C ARG A 82 -10.10 -14.04 -7.54
N ILE A 83 -11.01 -13.11 -7.28
CA ILE A 83 -12.29 -13.39 -6.61
C ILE A 83 -13.19 -14.25 -7.52
N ILE A 84 -13.34 -13.89 -8.80
CA ILE A 84 -14.31 -14.50 -9.72
C ILE A 84 -13.84 -15.82 -10.36
N SER A 85 -12.53 -15.99 -10.53
CA SER A 85 -11.95 -17.15 -11.23
C SER A 85 -11.88 -18.42 -10.36
N ARG A 86 -12.21 -18.31 -9.08
CA ARG A 86 -12.12 -19.44 -8.15
C ARG A 86 -13.27 -20.44 -8.39
N PRO A 87 -13.00 -21.75 -8.29
CA PRO A 87 -14.00 -22.77 -8.57
C PRO A 87 -15.27 -22.58 -7.74
N THR A 88 -16.41 -22.57 -8.42
CA THR A 88 -17.75 -22.43 -7.87
C THR A 88 -18.25 -23.67 -7.10
N ASN A 89 -17.37 -24.62 -6.80
CA ASN A 89 -17.70 -25.83 -6.03
C ASN A 89 -17.86 -25.54 -4.52
N GLU A 90 -17.83 -24.27 -4.12
CA GLU A 90 -17.92 -23.82 -2.75
C GLU A 90 -19.28 -23.18 -2.49
N SER A 91 -19.81 -23.43 -1.29
CA SER A 91 -20.89 -22.65 -0.68
C SER A 91 -20.69 -21.14 -0.91
N LEU A 92 -21.78 -20.42 -1.19
CA LEU A 92 -21.86 -18.96 -1.34
C LEU A 92 -20.87 -18.22 -0.41
N THR A 93 -19.90 -17.48 -0.96
CA THR A 93 -18.87 -16.80 -0.17
C THR A 93 -19.25 -15.35 0.08
N LEU A 94 -19.18 -14.91 1.35
CA LEU A 94 -19.34 -13.52 1.77
C LEU A 94 -17.98 -12.86 1.94
N TYR A 95 -17.74 -11.79 1.20
CA TYR A 95 -16.60 -10.90 1.36
C TYR A 95 -17.04 -9.72 2.21
N VAL A 96 -16.33 -9.45 3.30
CA VAL A 96 -16.60 -8.32 4.18
C VAL A 96 -15.44 -7.35 4.14
N LEU A 97 -15.75 -6.07 3.92
CA LEU A 97 -14.81 -4.96 4.00
C LEU A 97 -15.20 -4.01 5.13
N ASP A 98 -14.40 -3.99 6.19
CA ASP A 98 -14.53 -3.07 7.31
C ASP A 98 -13.65 -1.82 7.12
N ASP A 99 -14.10 -0.69 7.68
CA ASP A 99 -13.52 0.65 7.47
C ASP A 99 -13.39 1.02 5.96
N ALA A 100 -14.41 0.70 5.17
CA ALA A 100 -14.42 0.88 3.72
C ALA A 100 -14.24 2.34 3.27
N PHE A 101 -14.57 3.32 4.14
CA PHE A 101 -14.46 4.76 3.87
C PHE A 101 -13.04 5.25 3.59
N ARG A 102 -12.01 4.45 3.92
CA ARG A 102 -10.61 4.79 3.62
C ARG A 102 -10.25 4.54 2.15
N LEU A 103 -11.01 3.70 1.43
CA LEU A 103 -10.77 3.50 0.01
C LEU A 103 -11.40 4.64 -0.79
N PRO A 104 -10.75 5.10 -1.88
CA PRO A 104 -11.38 5.97 -2.86
C PRO A 104 -12.72 5.40 -3.35
N ALA A 105 -13.75 6.26 -3.41
CA ALA A 105 -15.11 5.87 -3.81
C ALA A 105 -15.15 5.17 -5.18
N SER A 106 -14.32 5.60 -6.14
CA SER A 106 -14.21 4.98 -7.47
C SER A 106 -13.81 3.51 -7.40
N LEU A 107 -12.84 3.16 -6.56
CA LEU A 107 -12.37 1.78 -6.39
C LEU A 107 -13.41 0.91 -5.68
N LEU A 108 -14.11 1.49 -4.70
CA LEU A 108 -15.19 0.79 -4.01
C LEU A 108 -16.36 0.51 -4.98
N ALA A 109 -16.65 1.44 -5.89
CA ALA A 109 -17.64 1.27 -6.96
C ALA A 109 -17.22 0.20 -7.99
N GLU A 110 -15.94 0.14 -8.36
CA GLU A 110 -15.40 -0.91 -9.24
C GLU A 110 -15.54 -2.30 -8.62
N LEU A 111 -15.17 -2.46 -7.34
CA LEU A 111 -15.39 -3.70 -6.60
C LEU A 111 -16.89 -4.06 -6.58
N SER A 112 -17.76 -3.11 -6.21
CA SER A 112 -19.21 -3.35 -6.12
C SER A 112 -19.84 -3.76 -7.45
N THR A 113 -19.37 -3.16 -8.56
CA THR A 113 -19.77 -3.53 -9.92
C THR A 113 -19.39 -4.98 -10.22
N ALA A 114 -18.16 -5.38 -9.93
CA ALA A 114 -17.70 -6.75 -10.17
C ALA A 114 -18.52 -7.81 -9.41
N PHE A 115 -18.91 -7.54 -8.15
CA PHE A 115 -19.78 -8.43 -7.40
C PHE A 115 -21.20 -8.53 -8.00
N THR A 116 -21.68 -7.46 -8.62
CA THR A 116 -22.98 -7.43 -9.31
C THR A 116 -22.96 -8.31 -10.56
N GLU A 117 -21.91 -8.17 -11.37
CA GLU A 117 -21.73 -8.93 -12.62
C GLU A 117 -21.50 -10.43 -12.37
N HIS A 118 -20.89 -10.79 -11.23
CA HIS A 118 -20.51 -12.17 -10.88
C HIS A 118 -21.27 -12.73 -9.66
N SER A 119 -22.50 -12.27 -9.46
CA SER A 119 -23.34 -12.49 -8.26
C SER A 119 -23.75 -13.92 -7.92
N ARG A 120 -23.49 -14.93 -8.77
CA ARG A 120 -24.05 -16.28 -8.57
C ARG A 120 -23.59 -16.96 -7.27
N ASN A 121 -22.34 -16.74 -6.85
CA ASN A 121 -21.75 -17.38 -5.67
C ASN A 121 -20.98 -16.41 -4.76
N LEU A 122 -21.17 -15.12 -4.96
CA LEU A 122 -20.42 -14.07 -4.26
C LEU A 122 -21.40 -13.09 -3.62
N ARG A 123 -21.09 -12.68 -2.39
CA ARG A 123 -21.73 -11.56 -1.69
C ARG A 123 -20.67 -10.61 -1.17
N PHE A 124 -20.99 -9.32 -1.16
CA PHE A 124 -20.10 -8.28 -0.67
C PHE A 124 -20.78 -7.39 0.37
N LEU A 125 -20.27 -7.43 1.60
CA LEU A 125 -20.73 -6.60 2.69
C LEU A 125 -19.73 -5.46 2.94
N ILE A 126 -20.21 -4.24 2.86
CA ILE A 126 -19.43 -3.02 3.02
C ILE A 126 -19.80 -2.40 4.36
N LEU A 127 -18.85 -2.27 5.29
CA LEU A 127 -19.06 -1.55 6.54
C LEU A 127 -18.44 -0.16 6.40
N HIS A 128 -19.28 0.86 6.40
CA HIS A 128 -18.88 2.23 6.03
C HIS A 128 -19.43 3.26 7.02
N ARG A 129 -18.72 4.38 7.19
CA ARG A 129 -19.24 5.50 7.99
C ARG A 129 -20.21 6.32 7.14
N SER A 130 -21.36 6.70 7.66
CA SER A 130 -22.34 7.44 6.84
C SER A 130 -21.81 8.86 6.49
N PRO A 131 -22.02 9.37 5.26
CA PRO A 131 -22.71 8.73 4.14
C PRO A 131 -21.81 7.79 3.31
N VAL A 132 -22.43 6.81 2.67
CA VAL A 132 -21.77 5.98 1.64
C VAL A 132 -21.70 6.77 0.33
N GLU A 133 -20.51 7.00 -0.20
CA GLU A 133 -20.29 7.78 -1.43
C GLU A 133 -20.43 6.95 -2.73
N ILE A 134 -21.15 5.83 -2.67
CA ILE A 134 -21.41 4.93 -3.80
C ILE A 134 -22.88 4.48 -3.81
N GLU A 135 -23.41 4.21 -5.00
CA GLU A 135 -24.79 3.76 -5.20
C GLU A 135 -24.93 2.26 -4.91
N VAL A 136 -25.17 1.91 -3.64
CA VAL A 136 -25.42 0.53 -3.18
C VAL A 136 -26.59 0.49 -2.21
N PRO A 137 -27.37 -0.62 -2.14
CA PRO A 137 -28.36 -0.79 -1.08
C PRO A 137 -27.69 -0.66 0.29
N SER A 138 -28.24 0.19 1.16
CA SER A 138 -27.66 0.46 2.47
C SER A 138 -28.69 0.30 3.60
N ILE A 139 -28.22 -0.24 4.72
CA ILE A 139 -28.96 -0.29 5.98
C ILE A 139 -28.25 0.63 6.96
N ARG A 140 -28.98 1.63 7.45
CA ARG A 140 -28.45 2.61 8.40
C ARG A 140 -28.68 2.14 9.83
N LEU A 141 -27.59 1.92 10.56
CA LEU A 141 -27.62 1.65 11.99
C LEU A 141 -27.76 2.96 12.77
N GLY A 142 -28.86 3.06 13.52
CA GLY A 142 -29.11 4.13 14.48
C GLY A 142 -28.71 3.77 15.91
N GLU A 143 -29.05 4.65 16.85
CA GLU A 143 -28.98 4.38 18.29
C GLU A 143 -29.87 3.18 18.67
N LEU A 144 -29.59 2.56 19.82
CA LEU A 144 -30.46 1.52 20.38
C LEU A 144 -31.72 2.16 20.97
N ASP A 145 -32.84 1.43 20.89
CA ASP A 145 -34.05 1.79 21.63
C ASP A 145 -33.82 1.68 23.15
N ASP A 146 -34.71 2.30 23.92
CA ASP A 146 -34.58 2.40 25.38
C ASP A 146 -34.55 1.02 26.08
N GLU A 147 -35.29 0.03 25.59
CA GLU A 147 -35.34 -1.31 26.19
C GLU A 147 -34.01 -2.05 25.97
N SER A 148 -33.52 -2.02 24.72
CA SER A 148 -32.23 -2.56 24.34
C SER A 148 -31.08 -1.86 25.07
N ALA A 149 -31.11 -0.53 25.14
CA ALA A 149 -30.12 0.26 25.85
C ALA A 149 -30.08 -0.08 27.35
N ARG A 150 -31.24 -0.23 27.99
CA ARG A 150 -31.35 -0.67 29.39
C ARG A 150 -30.70 -2.02 29.63
N SER A 151 -30.95 -2.99 28.74
CA SER A 151 -30.39 -4.34 28.89
C SER A 151 -28.88 -4.45 28.72
N MET A 152 -28.22 -3.39 28.23
CA MET A 152 -26.74 -3.31 28.20
C MET A 152 -26.13 -2.86 29.53
N LEU A 153 -26.93 -2.34 30.45
CA LEU A 153 -26.48 -1.87 31.77
C LEU A 153 -26.75 -2.95 32.84
N PRO A 154 -25.99 -2.96 33.95
CA PRO A 154 -26.22 -3.91 35.05
C PRO A 154 -27.65 -3.81 35.64
N ASP A 155 -28.24 -4.98 35.95
CA ASP A 155 -29.61 -5.08 36.46
C ASP A 155 -29.79 -4.55 37.89
N ASP A 156 -28.69 -4.38 38.64
CA ASP A 156 -28.65 -4.00 40.04
C ASP A 156 -28.47 -2.49 40.28
N LEU A 157 -28.48 -1.68 39.21
CA LEU A 157 -28.44 -0.23 39.31
C LEU A 157 -29.73 0.35 39.92
N SER A 158 -29.60 1.45 40.67
CA SER A 158 -30.76 2.22 41.11
C SER A 158 -31.47 2.89 39.94
N ASP A 159 -32.79 3.07 40.02
CA ASP A 159 -33.59 3.68 38.95
C ASP A 159 -33.09 5.08 38.56
N ASP A 160 -32.63 5.89 39.53
CA ASP A 160 -32.10 7.23 39.30
C ASP A 160 -30.77 7.20 38.52
N LEU A 161 -29.87 6.28 38.89
CA LEU A 161 -28.59 6.10 38.20
C LEU A 161 -28.81 5.54 36.80
N LEU A 162 -29.70 4.56 36.65
CA LEU A 162 -30.06 3.98 35.36
C LEU A 162 -30.61 5.05 34.39
N ALA A 163 -31.53 5.90 34.85
CA ALA A 163 -32.09 6.98 34.05
C ALA A 163 -31.01 8.00 33.63
N HIS A 164 -30.08 8.33 34.53
CA HIS A 164 -28.97 9.22 34.23
C HIS A 164 -28.02 8.62 33.18
N LEU A 165 -27.61 7.36 33.34
CA LEU A 165 -26.72 6.66 32.41
C LEU A 165 -27.33 6.52 31.01
N LEU A 166 -28.61 6.16 30.91
CA LEU A 166 -29.31 6.08 29.62
C LEU A 166 -29.36 7.43 28.90
N LYS A 167 -29.65 8.51 29.64
CA LYS A 167 -29.65 9.87 29.10
C LYS A 167 -28.26 10.30 28.65
N LEU A 168 -27.23 9.94 29.41
CA LEU A 168 -25.83 10.27 29.10
C LEU A 168 -25.35 9.55 27.84
N ALA A 169 -25.73 8.28 27.67
CA ALA A 169 -25.33 7.45 26.54
C ALA A 169 -26.12 7.77 25.26
N GLY A 170 -27.38 8.24 25.39
CA GLY A 170 -28.26 8.51 24.25
C GLY A 170 -28.45 7.28 23.35
N GLY A 171 -28.54 6.08 23.92
CA GLY A 171 -28.67 4.83 23.14
C GLY A 171 -27.44 4.44 22.32
N HIS A 172 -26.30 5.14 22.43
CA HIS A 172 -25.09 4.82 21.69
C HIS A 172 -24.37 3.58 22.28
N PRO A 173 -24.24 2.44 21.56
CA PRO A 173 -23.76 1.18 22.13
C PRO A 173 -22.38 1.25 22.79
N MET A 174 -21.44 1.98 22.19
CA MET A 174 -20.10 2.13 22.78
C MET A 174 -20.13 2.98 24.05
N ALA A 175 -21.02 3.98 24.13
CA ALA A 175 -21.16 4.80 25.34
C ALA A 175 -21.79 3.97 26.47
N LEU A 176 -22.85 3.22 26.15
CA LEU A 176 -23.50 2.28 27.08
C LEU A 176 -22.51 1.25 27.63
N ARG A 177 -21.68 0.65 26.76
CA ARG A 177 -20.67 -0.34 27.18
C ARG A 177 -19.63 0.20 28.16
N LEU A 178 -19.28 1.49 28.07
CA LEU A 178 -18.35 2.06 29.04
C LEU A 178 -19.05 2.43 30.35
N LEU A 179 -20.25 2.97 30.25
CA LEU A 179 -21.06 3.31 31.42
C LEU A 179 -21.56 2.07 32.16
N SER A 180 -21.61 0.89 31.52
CA SER A 180 -21.90 -0.37 32.20
C SER A 180 -20.82 -0.80 33.19
N LEU A 181 -19.62 -0.20 33.11
CA LEU A 181 -18.52 -0.41 34.06
C LEU A 181 -18.54 0.63 35.19
N ALA A 182 -19.52 1.54 35.21
CA ALA A 182 -19.63 2.59 36.21
C ALA A 182 -20.26 2.07 37.50
N ASP A 183 -19.54 2.17 38.61
CA ASP A 183 -20.09 1.96 39.95
C ASP A 183 -20.85 3.21 40.46
N SER A 184 -20.58 4.38 39.86
CA SER A 184 -21.29 5.64 40.11
C SER A 184 -21.15 6.58 38.91
N ALA A 185 -22.08 7.52 38.72
CA ALA A 185 -21.99 8.54 37.67
C ALA A 185 -22.41 9.91 38.20
N GLU A 186 -21.50 10.56 38.92
CA GLU A 186 -21.66 11.97 39.32
C GLU A 186 -21.35 12.94 38.17
N ALA A 187 -20.68 12.46 37.11
CA ALA A 187 -20.29 13.26 35.96
C ALA A 187 -21.51 13.71 35.12
N PRO A 188 -21.55 14.99 34.70
CA PRO A 188 -22.63 15.54 33.89
C PRO A 188 -22.51 15.20 32.39
N THR A 189 -21.31 14.80 31.91
CA THR A 189 -21.05 14.45 30.51
C THR A 189 -20.27 13.14 30.40
N LEU A 190 -20.42 12.43 29.26
CA LEU A 190 -19.67 11.18 28.99
C LEU A 190 -18.15 11.42 28.98
N ASN A 191 -17.70 12.56 28.46
CA ASN A 191 -16.27 12.91 28.45
C ASN A 191 -15.74 13.13 29.86
N GLU A 192 -16.51 13.80 30.72
CA GLU A 192 -16.13 13.97 32.13
C GLU A 192 -16.09 12.64 32.85
N TYR A 193 -17.08 11.76 32.65
CA TYR A 193 -17.06 10.41 33.23
C TYR A 193 -15.78 9.64 32.83
N VAL A 194 -15.44 9.65 31.53
CA VAL A 194 -14.22 9.00 31.05
C VAL A 194 -12.99 9.60 31.71
N ALA A 195 -12.87 10.93 31.76
CA ALA A 195 -11.72 11.59 32.35
C ALA A 195 -11.58 11.34 33.87
N THR A 196 -12.69 11.38 34.62
CA THR A 196 -12.66 11.35 36.09
C THR A 196 -12.77 9.96 36.70
N GLU A 197 -13.50 9.04 36.07
CA GLU A 197 -13.77 7.71 36.63
C GLU A 197 -12.95 6.61 35.92
N LEU A 198 -12.78 6.70 34.60
CA LEU A 198 -12.07 5.67 33.83
C LEU A 198 -10.56 5.91 33.76
N LEU A 199 -10.15 7.16 33.53
CA LEU A 199 -8.76 7.54 33.23
C LEU A 199 -7.96 8.05 34.43
N SER A 200 -8.62 8.51 35.51
CA SER A 200 -7.98 9.20 36.64
C SER A 200 -6.99 8.35 37.45
N GLU A 201 -7.14 7.02 37.44
CA GLU A 201 -6.27 6.07 38.14
C GLU A 201 -5.28 5.34 37.22
N LEU A 202 -5.05 5.82 36.00
CA LEU A 202 -4.07 5.21 35.11
C LEU A 202 -2.66 5.41 35.65
N SER A 203 -1.89 4.32 35.73
CA SER A 203 -0.44 4.38 35.97
C SER A 203 0.27 5.14 34.84
N ASP A 204 1.41 5.77 35.12
CA ASP A 204 2.19 6.51 34.10
C ASP A 204 2.43 5.70 32.80
N PRO A 205 2.80 4.40 32.84
CA PRO A 205 2.97 3.60 31.62
C PRO A 205 1.66 3.42 30.83
N ALA A 206 0.53 3.26 31.53
CA ALA A 206 -0.80 3.15 30.93
C ALA A 206 -1.25 4.47 30.28
N SER A 207 -1.01 5.59 30.97
CA SER A 207 -1.27 6.93 30.43
C SER A 207 -0.42 7.19 29.18
N ALA A 208 0.88 6.88 29.22
CA ALA A 208 1.80 7.06 28.10
C ALA A 208 1.42 6.20 26.87
N THR A 209 1.02 4.94 27.11
CA THR A 209 0.50 4.03 26.07
C THR A 209 -0.79 4.58 25.47
N LEU A 210 -1.71 5.06 26.30
CA LEU A 210 -2.98 5.63 25.86
C LEU A 210 -2.75 6.90 25.03
N THR A 211 -1.79 7.74 25.41
CA THR A 211 -1.39 8.92 24.62
C THR A 211 -0.95 8.51 23.21
N GLU A 212 -0.03 7.55 23.08
CA GLU A 212 0.46 7.10 21.77
C GLU A 212 -0.67 6.52 20.90
N VAL A 213 -1.46 5.60 21.45
CA VAL A 213 -2.57 4.97 20.71
C VAL A 213 -3.64 5.98 20.31
N SER A 214 -3.90 7.00 21.15
CA SER A 214 -4.89 8.06 20.87
C SER A 214 -4.40 9.05 19.82
N LEU A 215 -3.10 9.35 19.77
CA LEU A 215 -2.49 10.21 18.77
C LEU A 215 -2.20 9.48 17.45
N GLY A 216 -2.19 8.15 17.46
CA GLY A 216 -1.96 7.33 16.28
C GLY A 216 -3.02 7.52 15.18
N PRO A 217 -2.65 7.33 13.90
CA PRO A 217 -3.58 7.56 12.79
C PRO A 217 -4.68 6.49 12.68
N HIS A 218 -4.40 5.25 13.13
CA HIS A 218 -5.31 4.10 13.08
C HIS A 218 -4.83 2.98 14.03
N GLN A 219 -5.44 1.79 13.90
CA GLN A 219 -5.00 0.59 14.62
C GLN A 219 -3.51 0.32 14.41
N THR A 220 -2.78 0.16 15.51
CA THR A 220 -1.34 -0.05 15.51
C THR A 220 -1.02 -1.38 16.18
N PRO A 221 -0.24 -2.28 15.55
CA PRO A 221 0.23 -3.49 16.19
C PRO A 221 0.94 -3.17 17.52
N VAL A 222 0.68 -3.97 18.56
CA VAL A 222 1.21 -3.71 19.91
C VAL A 222 2.74 -3.72 19.93
N ASP A 223 3.36 -4.55 19.10
CA ASP A 223 4.81 -4.65 18.95
C ASP A 223 5.42 -3.52 18.08
N HIS A 224 4.59 -2.63 17.56
CA HIS A 224 5.00 -1.42 16.82
C HIS A 224 4.91 -0.16 17.68
N LEU A 225 4.18 -0.19 18.79
CA LEU A 225 4.08 0.91 19.75
C LEU A 225 5.43 1.12 20.44
N ILE A 226 5.82 2.39 20.63
CA ILE A 226 7.02 2.79 21.38
C ILE A 226 6.78 2.63 22.88
N ARG A 227 5.59 3.04 23.35
CA ARG A 227 5.14 3.04 24.74
C ARG A 227 4.10 1.92 24.89
N ASN A 228 4.54 0.67 24.96
CA ASN A 228 3.63 -0.50 25.02
C ASN A 228 3.49 -1.12 26.42
N GLU A 229 4.21 -0.62 27.41
CA GLU A 229 4.25 -1.16 28.78
C GLU A 229 2.88 -1.12 29.48
N GLY A 230 2.00 -0.22 29.06
CA GLY A 230 0.67 -0.03 29.64
C GLY A 230 -0.45 -0.83 28.98
N VAL A 231 -0.18 -1.61 27.92
CA VAL A 231 -1.21 -2.29 27.14
C VAL A 231 -2.08 -3.22 27.99
N ASP A 232 -1.46 -4.05 28.84
CA ASP A 232 -2.19 -4.99 29.70
C ASP A 232 -3.13 -4.27 30.68
N ASN A 233 -2.71 -3.11 31.21
CA ASN A 233 -3.54 -2.31 32.12
C ASN A 233 -4.75 -1.71 31.39
N LEU A 234 -4.54 -1.17 30.19
CA LEU A 234 -5.60 -0.58 29.38
C LEU A 234 -6.58 -1.64 28.84
N ASP A 235 -6.10 -2.84 28.50
CA ASP A 235 -6.95 -3.97 28.11
C ASP A 235 -7.83 -4.43 29.27
N ALA A 236 -7.26 -4.59 30.47
CA ALA A 236 -8.02 -4.96 31.67
C ALA A 236 -9.15 -3.97 32.02
N ARG A 237 -8.98 -2.68 31.64
CA ARG A 237 -9.98 -1.61 31.80
C ARG A 237 -10.90 -1.44 30.58
N ALA A 238 -10.80 -2.30 29.57
CA ALA A 238 -11.54 -2.24 28.31
C ALA A 238 -11.41 -0.90 27.55
N VAL A 239 -10.27 -0.21 27.73
CA VAL A 239 -9.97 1.06 27.05
C VAL A 239 -9.53 0.80 25.60
N LEU A 240 -8.80 -0.29 25.36
CA LEU A 240 -8.33 -0.66 24.04
C LEU A 240 -9.37 -1.48 23.25
N LYS A 241 -9.43 -1.22 21.94
CA LYS A 241 -10.11 -2.03 20.95
C LYS A 241 -9.07 -2.77 20.12
N PHE A 242 -9.06 -4.09 20.22
CA PHE A 242 -8.24 -4.97 19.38
C PHE A 242 -8.98 -5.35 18.09
N GLY A 243 -8.32 -5.11 16.95
CA GLY A 243 -8.72 -5.56 15.62
C GLY A 243 -7.74 -6.58 15.05
N GLN A 244 -7.93 -6.94 13.78
CA GLN A 244 -6.98 -7.83 13.07
C GLN A 244 -5.61 -7.17 12.87
N ILE A 245 -5.57 -5.84 12.83
CA ILE A 245 -4.36 -5.06 12.48
C ILE A 245 -3.63 -4.56 13.73
N GLY A 246 -4.31 -4.47 14.87
CA GLY A 246 -3.67 -4.03 16.12
C GLY A 246 -4.63 -3.42 17.13
N ALA A 247 -4.07 -2.66 18.06
CA ALA A 247 -4.80 -1.93 19.08
C ALA A 247 -5.18 -0.53 18.58
N SER A 248 -6.35 -0.07 18.99
CA SER A 248 -6.85 1.29 18.81
C SER A 248 -7.62 1.71 20.06
N VAL A 249 -7.93 2.99 20.16
CA VAL A 249 -8.82 3.51 21.20
C VAL A 249 -10.13 4.01 20.57
N PRO A 250 -11.30 3.83 21.23
CA PRO A 250 -12.50 4.55 20.85
C PRO A 250 -12.25 6.07 20.84
N ALA A 251 -12.68 6.74 19.76
CA ALA A 251 -12.32 8.14 19.49
C ALA A 251 -12.64 9.11 20.64
N PHE A 252 -13.74 8.91 21.35
CA PHE A 252 -14.12 9.77 22.47
C PHE A 252 -13.28 9.50 23.74
N ILE A 253 -12.80 8.26 23.98
CA ILE A 253 -11.85 8.00 25.08
C ILE A 253 -10.53 8.69 24.77
N GLY A 254 -10.02 8.54 23.54
CA GLY A 254 -8.81 9.24 23.11
C GLY A 254 -8.98 10.76 23.20
N SER A 255 -10.13 11.30 22.80
CA SER A 255 -10.41 12.75 22.88
C SER A 255 -10.48 13.26 24.32
N ALA A 256 -11.08 12.49 25.24
CA ALA A 256 -11.12 12.82 26.66
C ALA A 256 -9.73 12.75 27.32
N HIS A 257 -8.90 11.78 26.93
CA HIS A 257 -7.51 11.68 27.40
C HIS A 257 -6.65 12.85 26.92
N LEU A 258 -6.80 13.23 25.65
CA LEU A 258 -5.97 14.25 25.02
C LEU A 258 -6.39 15.69 25.34
N SER A 259 -7.51 15.93 26.05
CA SER A 259 -8.02 17.29 26.28
C SER A 259 -7.05 18.18 27.05
N ASP A 260 -6.28 17.60 27.96
CA ASP A 260 -5.30 18.32 28.80
C ASP A 260 -3.85 18.08 28.37
N ILE A 261 -3.62 17.42 27.23
CA ILE A 261 -2.29 17.03 26.74
C ILE A 261 -1.82 18.00 25.64
N GLY A 262 -0.56 18.42 25.74
CA GLY A 262 0.12 19.20 24.69
C GLY A 262 0.46 18.32 23.47
N CYS A 263 -0.52 18.05 22.60
CA CYS A 263 -0.37 17.11 21.47
C CYS A 263 0.84 17.37 20.56
N GLU A 264 1.21 18.63 20.32
CA GLU A 264 2.35 18.97 19.47
C GLU A 264 3.68 18.41 20.01
N ALA A 265 3.90 18.51 21.32
CA ALA A 265 5.10 17.98 21.97
C ALA A 265 5.12 16.45 21.96
N GLU A 266 3.97 15.81 22.19
CA GLU A 266 3.83 14.35 22.11
C GLU A 266 4.08 13.82 20.70
N HIS A 267 3.53 14.49 19.67
CA HIS A 267 3.85 14.15 18.28
C HIS A 267 5.34 14.33 17.99
N ALA A 268 6.01 15.34 18.55
CA ALA A 268 7.45 15.53 18.35
C ALA A 268 8.27 14.38 18.94
N GLU A 269 7.96 13.97 20.18
CA GLU A 269 8.65 12.87 20.87
C GLU A 269 8.41 11.51 20.19
N LEU A 270 7.16 11.26 19.75
CA LEU A 270 6.82 10.04 19.02
C LEU A 270 7.49 10.01 17.63
N ALA A 271 7.57 11.14 16.94
CA ALA A 271 8.28 11.24 15.67
C ALA A 271 9.78 10.94 15.84
N GLU A 272 10.41 11.48 16.89
CA GLU A 272 11.80 11.19 17.23
C GLU A 272 11.99 9.71 17.55
N SER A 273 11.13 9.14 18.38
CA SER A 273 11.20 7.73 18.80
C SER A 273 11.02 6.76 17.64
N HIS A 274 10.00 6.95 16.80
CA HIS A 274 9.83 6.13 15.60
C HIS A 274 10.97 6.31 14.60
N GLY A 275 11.51 7.53 14.47
CA GLY A 275 12.69 7.83 13.65
C GLY A 275 13.95 7.11 14.16
N GLN A 276 14.21 7.12 15.46
CA GLN A 276 15.33 6.41 16.08
C GLN A 276 15.18 4.90 15.88
N ALA A 277 13.99 4.38 16.16
CA ALA A 277 13.72 2.95 16.03
C ALA A 277 13.79 2.47 14.57
N TRP A 278 13.53 3.36 13.60
CA TRP A 278 13.83 3.13 12.19
C TRP A 278 15.33 3.06 11.93
N GLN A 279 16.11 4.01 12.46
CA GLN A 279 17.58 4.02 12.33
C GLN A 279 18.22 2.75 12.90
N ASP A 280 17.70 2.24 14.02
CA ASP A 280 18.17 1.03 14.71
C ASP A 280 17.85 -0.29 13.97
N GLY A 281 17.19 -0.21 12.81
CA GLY A 281 17.07 -1.32 11.87
C GLY A 281 15.68 -1.88 11.69
N ASP A 282 14.67 -1.36 12.39
CA ASP A 282 13.29 -1.73 12.11
C ASP A 282 12.79 -1.00 10.86
N ARG A 283 12.75 -1.72 9.75
CA ARG A 283 12.36 -1.21 8.44
C ARG A 283 10.93 -1.57 8.05
N ARG A 284 10.08 -1.97 9.00
CA ARG A 284 8.69 -2.34 8.73
C ARG A 284 7.90 -1.15 8.18
N PRO A 285 7.01 -1.33 7.18
CA PRO A 285 6.22 -0.23 6.61
C PRO A 285 5.47 0.57 7.67
N THR A 286 4.77 -0.09 8.60
CA THR A 286 4.01 0.58 9.68
C THR A 286 4.84 1.54 10.53
N ARG A 287 6.13 1.26 10.75
CA ARG A 287 7.01 2.19 11.46
C ARG A 287 7.22 3.49 10.67
N ARG A 288 7.31 3.39 9.35
CA ARG A 288 7.43 4.54 8.46
C ARG A 288 6.14 5.37 8.44
N SER A 289 4.96 4.75 8.41
CA SER A 289 3.69 5.51 8.46
C SER A 289 3.52 6.25 9.78
N LEU A 290 3.79 5.58 10.91
CA LEU A 290 3.71 6.22 12.22
C LEU A 290 4.69 7.40 12.31
N TRP A 291 5.95 7.19 11.89
CA TRP A 291 6.93 8.27 11.85
C TRP A 291 6.43 9.45 11.01
N PHE A 292 5.95 9.19 9.80
CA PHE A 292 5.41 10.23 8.92
C PHE A 292 4.23 10.97 9.57
N HIS A 293 3.26 10.24 10.12
CA HIS A 293 2.09 10.82 10.76
C HIS A 293 2.48 11.76 11.89
N HIS A 294 3.32 11.32 12.82
CA HIS A 294 3.76 12.15 13.93
C HIS A 294 4.63 13.33 13.46
N LEU A 295 5.51 13.12 12.48
CA LEU A 295 6.34 14.19 11.91
C LEU A 295 5.51 15.32 11.29
N VAL A 296 4.44 14.96 10.58
CA VAL A 296 3.57 15.96 9.95
C VAL A 296 2.83 16.79 10.99
N ARG A 297 2.45 16.16 12.10
CA ARG A 297 1.71 16.79 13.19
C ARG A 297 2.60 17.58 14.16
N SER A 298 3.91 17.32 14.19
CA SER A 298 4.83 17.99 15.11
C SER A 298 5.68 19.09 14.47
N ASN A 299 6.15 18.92 13.24
CA ASN A 299 7.14 19.83 12.65
C ASN A 299 7.07 19.82 11.12
N GLN A 300 6.35 20.80 10.57
CA GLN A 300 6.13 20.88 9.13
C GLN A 300 7.39 21.16 8.30
N ASP A 301 8.40 21.81 8.88
CA ASP A 301 9.62 22.19 8.14
C ASP A 301 10.50 20.98 7.82
N SER A 302 10.49 19.96 8.68
CA SER A 302 11.28 18.74 8.53
C SER A 302 10.69 17.71 7.54
N ILE A 303 9.42 17.87 7.17
CA ILE A 303 8.71 16.92 6.29
C ILE A 303 9.32 16.90 4.88
N GLY A 304 9.80 18.06 4.40
CA GLY A 304 10.30 18.21 3.03
C GLY A 304 11.43 17.22 2.69
N PRO A 305 12.56 17.27 3.42
CA PRO A 305 13.66 16.30 3.25
C PRO A 305 13.23 14.85 3.50
N TRP A 306 12.37 14.62 4.49
CA TRP A 306 11.88 13.28 4.79
C TRP A 306 11.12 12.67 3.61
N LEU A 307 10.21 13.44 2.99
CA LEU A 307 9.43 13.01 1.83
C LEU A 307 10.29 12.76 0.59
N GLU A 308 11.39 13.50 0.41
CA GLU A 308 12.34 13.24 -0.67
C GLU A 308 13.02 11.88 -0.49
N GLN A 309 13.28 11.46 0.75
CA GLN A 309 13.93 10.20 1.06
C GLN A 309 12.96 9.01 1.12
N HIS A 310 11.75 9.22 1.65
CA HIS A 310 10.84 8.15 2.03
C HIS A 310 9.49 8.16 1.31
N GLY A 311 9.15 9.24 0.61
CA GLY A 311 7.84 9.44 0.00
C GLY A 311 7.45 8.34 -1.00
N VAL A 312 8.37 7.90 -1.86
CA VAL A 312 8.11 6.83 -2.85
C VAL A 312 7.69 5.56 -2.12
N ALA A 313 8.45 5.18 -1.11
CA ALA A 313 8.22 3.95 -0.38
C ALA A 313 6.94 4.05 0.48
N LEU A 314 6.65 5.22 1.06
CA LEU A 314 5.40 5.47 1.78
C LEU A 314 4.19 5.35 0.85
N ALA A 315 4.17 6.07 -0.28
CA ALA A 315 3.05 6.05 -1.22
C ALA A 315 2.76 4.64 -1.76
N SER A 316 3.80 3.82 -1.99
CA SER A 316 3.59 2.47 -2.51
C SER A 316 3.19 1.42 -1.48
N SER A 317 3.74 1.51 -0.26
CA SER A 317 3.50 0.49 0.77
C SER A 317 2.32 0.84 1.67
N GLN A 318 2.01 2.13 1.79
CA GLN A 318 1.03 2.68 2.72
C GLN A 318 0.30 3.90 2.12
N PRO A 319 -0.28 3.77 0.91
CA PRO A 319 -0.92 4.89 0.23
C PRO A 319 -2.04 5.54 1.06
N LEU A 320 -2.77 4.75 1.85
CA LEU A 320 -3.92 5.27 2.58
C LEU A 320 -3.55 6.26 3.70
N VAL A 321 -2.33 6.17 4.22
CA VAL A 321 -1.81 7.15 5.21
C VAL A 321 -1.77 8.54 4.61
N LEU A 322 -1.41 8.65 3.32
CA LEU A 322 -1.38 9.92 2.61
C LEU A 322 -2.80 10.35 2.22
N THR A 323 -3.62 9.47 1.66
CA THR A 323 -4.97 9.85 1.21
C THR A 323 -5.91 10.20 2.35
N ASP A 324 -5.75 9.60 3.54
CA ASP A 324 -6.49 9.98 4.74
C ASP A 324 -6.26 11.46 5.11
N MET A 325 -5.05 11.98 4.86
CA MET A 325 -4.75 13.40 5.06
C MET A 325 -5.50 14.34 4.11
N ALA A 326 -5.94 13.85 2.95
CA ALA A 326 -6.69 14.67 2.00
C ALA A 326 -8.04 15.14 2.58
N HIS A 327 -8.56 14.40 3.55
CA HIS A 327 -9.83 14.68 4.25
C HIS A 327 -9.63 15.53 5.51
N SER A 328 -8.39 15.87 5.87
CA SER A 328 -8.11 16.76 6.99
C SER A 328 -8.55 18.19 6.69
N SER A 329 -9.12 18.87 7.68
CA SER A 329 -9.45 20.30 7.62
C SER A 329 -8.20 21.20 7.80
N GLU A 330 -7.04 20.63 8.13
CA GLU A 330 -5.83 21.39 8.41
C GLU A 330 -5.12 21.88 7.13
N PRO A 331 -4.52 23.08 7.17
CA PRO A 331 -3.69 23.56 6.08
C PRO A 331 -2.51 22.61 5.85
N MET A 332 -2.39 22.11 4.63
CA MET A 332 -1.39 21.11 4.29
C MET A 332 -0.29 21.70 3.41
N ILE A 333 0.96 21.35 3.71
CA ILE A 333 2.09 21.80 2.91
C ILE A 333 1.99 21.28 1.46
N PRO A 334 2.36 22.08 0.44
CA PRO A 334 2.25 21.68 -0.97
C PRO A 334 2.94 20.36 -1.31
N ARG A 335 4.07 20.07 -0.64
CA ARG A 335 4.82 18.81 -0.82
C ARG A 335 4.01 17.58 -0.39
N VAL A 336 3.33 17.62 0.74
CA VAL A 336 2.46 16.51 1.17
C VAL A 336 1.32 16.35 0.17
N ARG A 337 0.68 17.45 -0.25
CA ARG A 337 -0.38 17.39 -1.27
C ARG A 337 0.08 16.72 -2.56
N ARG A 338 1.30 16.98 -3.03
CA ARG A 338 1.87 16.27 -4.19
C ARG A 338 1.97 14.77 -3.94
N TRP A 339 2.39 14.36 -2.75
CA TRP A 339 2.52 12.94 -2.39
C TRP A 339 1.17 12.23 -2.20
N ILE A 340 0.12 12.95 -1.81
CA ILE A 340 -1.26 12.46 -1.86
C ILE A 340 -1.65 12.11 -3.30
N GLY A 341 -1.28 12.96 -4.27
CA GLY A 341 -1.45 12.68 -5.69
C GLY A 341 -0.75 11.38 -6.10
N GLU A 342 0.50 11.19 -5.69
CA GLU A 342 1.24 9.93 -5.95
C GLU A 342 0.56 8.71 -5.28
N ALA A 343 0.03 8.86 -4.07
CA ALA A 343 -0.73 7.79 -3.40
C ALA A 343 -2.01 7.42 -4.15
N TYR A 344 -2.74 8.40 -4.71
CA TYR A 344 -3.89 8.12 -5.57
C TYR A 344 -3.47 7.39 -6.87
N LEU A 345 -2.33 7.74 -7.46
CA LEU A 345 -1.78 7.01 -8.61
C LEU A 345 -1.44 5.55 -8.24
N GLU A 346 -0.86 5.31 -7.07
CA GLU A 346 -0.57 3.96 -6.54
C GLU A 346 -1.84 3.12 -6.35
N LEU A 347 -2.93 3.74 -5.89
CA LEU A 347 -4.24 3.11 -5.76
C LEU A 347 -4.96 2.91 -7.10
N GLY A 348 -4.51 3.55 -8.18
CA GLY A 348 -5.19 3.56 -9.48
C GLY A 348 -6.33 4.58 -9.60
N ALA A 349 -6.51 5.47 -8.61
CA ALA A 349 -7.53 6.53 -8.61
C ALA A 349 -7.09 7.75 -9.45
N LEU A 350 -7.03 7.58 -10.77
CA LEU A 350 -6.50 8.59 -11.70
C LEU A 350 -7.28 9.92 -11.70
N ASP A 351 -8.58 9.87 -11.46
CA ASP A 351 -9.42 11.07 -11.38
C ASP A 351 -9.10 11.90 -10.14
N ALA A 352 -8.95 11.25 -8.98
CA ALA A 352 -8.52 11.91 -7.75
C ALA A 352 -7.10 12.50 -7.90
N ALA A 353 -6.18 11.76 -8.52
CA ALA A 353 -4.84 12.28 -8.81
C ALA A 353 -4.88 13.51 -9.75
N SER A 354 -5.76 13.50 -10.75
CA SER A 354 -5.96 14.63 -11.67
C SER A 354 -6.48 15.88 -10.94
N GLN A 355 -7.43 15.72 -10.01
CA GLN A 355 -7.93 16.83 -9.17
C GLN A 355 -6.82 17.42 -8.27
N ILE A 356 -5.92 16.59 -7.76
CA ILE A 356 -4.76 17.08 -6.99
C ILE A 356 -3.83 17.93 -7.87
N VAL A 357 -3.57 17.52 -9.12
CA VAL A 357 -2.79 18.33 -10.08
C VAL A 357 -3.39 19.72 -10.26
N GLU A 358 -4.70 19.81 -10.49
CA GLU A 358 -5.41 21.08 -10.70
C GLU A 358 -5.32 22.04 -9.49
N THR A 359 -5.28 21.47 -8.28
CA THR A 359 -5.28 22.24 -7.03
C THR A 359 -3.89 22.52 -6.46
N LEU A 360 -2.83 21.95 -7.02
CA LEU A 360 -1.45 22.20 -6.59
C LEU A 360 -0.99 23.58 -7.06
N ALA A 361 -0.72 24.51 -6.14
CA ALA A 361 -0.33 25.87 -6.47
C ALA A 361 1.12 25.99 -7.00
N GLU A 362 2.05 25.16 -6.52
CA GLU A 362 3.46 25.23 -6.85
C GLU A 362 3.75 24.60 -8.23
N PRO A 363 4.26 25.35 -9.24
CA PRO A 363 4.39 24.85 -10.61
C PRO A 363 5.34 23.66 -10.78
N SER A 364 6.44 23.61 -10.00
CA SER A 364 7.41 22.51 -10.01
C SER A 364 6.77 21.20 -9.51
N LEU A 365 6.06 21.25 -8.38
CA LEU A 365 5.37 20.09 -7.82
C LEU A 365 4.21 19.64 -8.70
N ARG A 366 3.45 20.59 -9.26
CA ARG A 366 2.39 20.29 -10.22
C ARG A 366 2.95 19.55 -11.43
N ARG A 367 4.00 20.07 -12.06
CA ARG A 367 4.64 19.46 -13.23
C ARG A 367 5.18 18.06 -12.94
N SER A 368 5.79 17.88 -11.76
CA SER A 368 6.27 16.57 -11.31
C SER A 368 5.12 15.54 -11.25
N LEU A 369 3.97 15.91 -10.67
CA LEU A 369 2.80 15.04 -10.62
C LEU A 369 2.13 14.85 -11.99
N GLU A 370 2.11 15.88 -12.85
CA GLU A 370 1.63 15.78 -14.24
C GLU A 370 2.42 14.73 -15.04
N LEU A 371 3.75 14.71 -14.89
CA LEU A 371 4.61 13.69 -15.50
C LEU A 371 4.25 12.28 -15.00
N SER A 372 4.08 12.11 -13.69
CA SER A 372 3.64 10.83 -13.12
C SER A 372 2.27 10.41 -13.68
N LEU A 373 1.30 11.33 -13.70
CA LEU A 373 -0.05 11.08 -14.19
C LEU A 373 -0.08 10.70 -15.68
N ALA A 374 0.71 11.39 -16.53
CA ALA A 374 0.82 11.08 -17.95
C ALA A 374 1.32 9.64 -18.17
N LEU A 375 2.32 9.20 -17.40
CA LEU A 375 2.80 7.81 -17.45
C LEU A 375 1.70 6.82 -17.04
N HIS A 376 0.93 7.12 -15.99
CA HIS A 376 -0.16 6.27 -15.52
C HIS A 376 -1.34 6.21 -16.50
N LYS A 377 -1.56 7.25 -17.29
CA LYS A 377 -2.53 7.27 -18.39
C LYS A 377 -2.01 6.57 -19.66
N GLY A 378 -0.70 6.29 -19.73
CA GLY A 378 -0.05 5.78 -20.94
C GLY A 378 0.14 6.83 -22.03
N ASP A 379 0.03 8.12 -21.69
CA ASP A 379 0.19 9.25 -22.61
C ASP A 379 1.66 9.62 -22.77
N LEU A 380 2.38 8.81 -23.54
CA LEU A 380 3.81 9.00 -23.79
C LEU A 380 4.13 10.25 -24.61
N GLU A 381 3.22 10.67 -25.48
CA GLU A 381 3.40 11.89 -26.27
C GLU A 381 3.43 13.10 -25.33
N HIS A 382 2.39 13.24 -24.50
CA HIS A 382 2.33 14.32 -23.52
C HIS A 382 3.50 14.27 -22.52
N TRP A 383 3.87 13.06 -22.06
CA TRP A 383 5.03 12.90 -21.18
C TRP A 383 6.34 13.38 -21.83
N ASN A 384 6.58 13.01 -23.09
CA ASN A 384 7.79 13.43 -23.81
C ASN A 384 7.84 14.95 -24.00
N ASP A 385 6.71 15.59 -24.28
CA ASP A 385 6.62 17.06 -24.42
C ASP A 385 6.93 17.78 -23.11
N LEU A 386 6.38 17.29 -21.99
CA LEU A 386 6.66 17.81 -20.65
C LEU A 386 8.15 17.65 -20.29
N MET A 387 8.72 16.47 -20.54
CA MET A 387 10.14 16.18 -20.29
C MET A 387 11.07 17.02 -21.15
N ALA A 388 10.77 17.18 -22.45
CA ALA A 388 11.58 18.00 -23.34
C ALA A 388 11.64 19.45 -22.84
N THR A 389 10.52 19.97 -22.34
CA THR A 389 10.45 21.30 -21.73
C THR A 389 11.29 21.37 -20.45
N GLU A 390 11.22 20.37 -19.57
CA GLU A 390 12.00 20.32 -18.33
C GLU A 390 13.51 20.22 -18.59
N GLU A 391 13.94 19.38 -19.54
CA GLU A 391 15.36 19.22 -19.86
C GLU A 391 16.02 20.50 -20.40
N THR A 392 15.25 21.44 -20.96
CA THR A 392 15.80 22.73 -21.41
C THR A 392 16.25 23.63 -20.26
N THR A 393 15.73 23.42 -19.04
CA THR A 393 16.04 24.26 -17.88
C THR A 393 17.10 23.65 -16.95
N LEU A 394 17.52 22.40 -17.20
CA LEU A 394 18.49 21.67 -16.38
C LEU A 394 19.92 21.79 -16.94
N ASP A 395 20.91 21.82 -16.04
CA ASP A 395 22.33 21.82 -16.38
C ASP A 395 23.13 20.73 -15.62
N GLY A 396 24.36 20.49 -16.11
CA GLY A 396 25.35 19.57 -15.53
C GLY A 396 24.78 18.23 -15.05
N ARG A 397 24.93 17.97 -13.75
CA ARG A 397 24.48 16.73 -13.10
C ARG A 397 22.97 16.51 -13.19
N GLN A 398 22.15 17.55 -13.08
CA GLN A 398 20.69 17.40 -13.10
C GLN A 398 20.22 16.91 -14.47
N LYS A 399 20.77 17.50 -15.54
CA LYS A 399 20.51 17.07 -16.91
C LYS A 399 20.98 15.64 -17.16
N ALA A 400 22.17 15.28 -16.69
CA ALA A 400 22.70 13.93 -16.83
C ALA A 400 21.81 12.87 -16.12
N VAL A 401 21.30 13.19 -14.92
CA VAL A 401 20.36 12.31 -14.20
C VAL A 401 19.02 12.18 -14.94
N ALA A 402 18.49 13.27 -15.50
CA ALA A 402 17.25 13.24 -16.27
C ALA A 402 17.38 12.37 -17.54
N VAL A 403 18.46 12.57 -18.31
CA VAL A 403 18.76 11.78 -19.51
C VAL A 403 18.98 10.31 -19.18
N LEU A 404 19.71 10.01 -18.09
CA LEU A 404 19.91 8.64 -17.61
C LEU A 404 18.58 7.98 -17.25
N ARG A 405 17.69 8.68 -16.53
CA ARG A 405 16.36 8.17 -16.15
C ARG A 405 15.51 7.87 -17.39
N ARG A 406 15.47 8.78 -18.36
CA ARG A 406 14.73 8.60 -19.62
C ARG A 406 15.19 7.36 -20.38
N TRP A 407 16.50 7.21 -20.57
CA TRP A 407 17.03 6.07 -21.35
C TRP A 407 16.99 4.76 -20.59
N THR A 408 17.15 4.77 -19.26
CA THR A 408 16.94 3.56 -18.43
C THR A 408 15.50 3.08 -18.55
N ARG A 409 14.53 4.01 -18.42
CA ARG A 409 13.11 3.72 -18.65
C ARG A 409 12.87 3.13 -20.04
N ALA A 410 13.34 3.80 -21.09
CA ALA A 410 13.15 3.34 -22.47
C ALA A 410 13.75 1.95 -22.74
N LEU A 411 14.91 1.62 -22.14
CA LEU A 411 15.53 0.31 -22.27
C LEU A 411 14.71 -0.80 -21.59
N GLU A 412 14.10 -0.47 -20.46
CA GLU A 412 13.36 -1.41 -19.60
C GLU A 412 11.85 -1.44 -19.88
N ASP A 413 11.31 -0.50 -20.66
CA ASP A 413 9.90 -0.39 -21.06
C ASP A 413 9.52 -1.41 -22.16
N ARG A 414 9.76 -2.69 -21.86
CA ARG A 414 9.42 -3.83 -22.71
C ARG A 414 9.33 -5.11 -21.90
N LEU A 415 8.64 -6.10 -22.46
CA LEU A 415 8.63 -7.44 -21.88
C LEU A 415 9.98 -8.16 -22.05
N PRO A 416 10.26 -9.19 -21.22
CA PRO A 416 11.45 -10.00 -21.37
C PRO A 416 11.51 -10.60 -22.77
N ARG A 417 12.67 -10.47 -23.43
CA ARG A 417 12.94 -10.96 -24.80
C ARG A 417 12.22 -10.21 -25.92
N SER A 418 11.42 -9.19 -25.64
CA SER A 418 10.90 -8.28 -26.67
C SER A 418 12.04 -7.49 -27.31
N PRO A 419 11.97 -7.21 -28.62
CA PRO A 419 12.99 -6.42 -29.30
C PRO A 419 13.07 -5.00 -28.74
N LEU A 420 14.25 -4.40 -28.86
CA LEU A 420 14.47 -3.02 -28.46
C LEU A 420 13.77 -2.08 -29.45
N SER A 421 12.84 -1.25 -28.96
CA SER A 421 12.09 -0.28 -29.76
C SER A 421 12.79 1.08 -29.90
N LEU A 422 13.82 1.34 -29.09
CA LEU A 422 14.48 2.64 -29.00
C LEU A 422 15.62 2.84 -30.01
N SER A 423 15.92 4.11 -30.33
CA SER A 423 17.03 4.48 -31.21
C SER A 423 18.37 4.42 -30.45
N ALA A 424 19.07 3.28 -30.55
CA ALA A 424 20.35 3.12 -29.87
C ALA A 424 21.42 4.14 -30.31
N LYS A 425 21.38 4.59 -31.58
CA LYS A 425 22.26 5.65 -32.07
C LYS A 425 21.99 6.99 -31.39
N GLN A 426 20.72 7.30 -31.12
CA GLN A 426 20.35 8.51 -30.40
C GLN A 426 20.76 8.40 -28.93
N ALA A 427 20.49 7.27 -28.29
CA ALA A 427 20.89 7.01 -26.92
C ALA A 427 22.40 7.17 -26.73
N GLU A 428 23.20 6.57 -27.62
CA GLU A 428 24.66 6.67 -27.55
C GLU A 428 25.15 8.11 -27.77
N ARG A 429 24.52 8.88 -28.67
CA ARG A 429 24.85 10.29 -28.90
C ARG A 429 24.57 11.14 -27.66
N GLU A 430 23.41 10.97 -27.04
CA GLU A 430 23.00 11.75 -25.89
C GLU A 430 23.79 11.37 -24.64
N LEU A 431 23.92 10.07 -24.34
CA LEU A 431 24.67 9.56 -23.18
C LEU A 431 26.17 9.84 -23.30
N GLY A 432 26.74 9.75 -24.51
CA GLY A 432 28.14 10.08 -24.78
C GLY A 432 28.45 11.57 -24.73
N GLY A 433 27.43 12.42 -24.89
CA GLY A 433 27.54 13.89 -24.85
C GLY A 433 27.24 14.51 -23.48
N LEU A 434 27.00 13.71 -22.43
CA LEU A 434 26.74 14.22 -21.09
C LEU A 434 28.00 14.81 -20.45
N ASP A 435 27.88 16.02 -19.94
CA ASP A 435 28.90 16.65 -19.09
C ASP A 435 28.73 16.16 -17.65
N ILE A 436 29.47 15.10 -17.30
CA ILE A 436 29.45 14.50 -15.96
C ILE A 436 30.60 15.09 -15.13
N PRO A 437 30.33 15.65 -13.95
CA PRO A 437 31.38 16.18 -13.08
C PRO A 437 32.44 15.11 -12.77
N HIS A 438 33.73 15.46 -12.85
CA HIS A 438 34.84 14.50 -12.74
C HIS A 438 34.92 13.77 -11.38
N GLY A 439 34.24 14.26 -10.34
CA GLY A 439 34.15 13.62 -9.02
C GLY A 439 32.94 12.69 -8.85
N ASP A 440 32.08 12.55 -9.85
CA ASP A 440 30.79 11.86 -9.75
C ASP A 440 30.87 10.42 -10.28
N ALA A 441 31.75 9.63 -9.66
CA ALA A 441 31.96 8.23 -10.01
C ALA A 441 30.66 7.40 -10.08
N PRO A 442 29.68 7.55 -9.17
CA PRO A 442 28.42 6.82 -9.25
C PRO A 442 27.65 7.11 -10.55
N LEU A 443 27.57 8.37 -10.96
CA LEU A 443 26.87 8.76 -12.18
C LEU A 443 27.59 8.26 -13.43
N MET A 444 28.93 8.33 -13.46
CA MET A 444 29.73 7.77 -14.55
C MET A 444 29.52 6.25 -14.69
N VAL A 445 29.53 5.52 -13.57
CA VAL A 445 29.29 4.06 -13.56
C VAL A 445 27.87 3.74 -14.03
N ALA A 446 26.87 4.52 -13.62
CA ALA A 446 25.49 4.32 -14.06
C ALA A 446 25.32 4.54 -15.58
N VAL A 447 25.90 5.62 -16.13
CA VAL A 447 25.90 5.90 -17.58
C VAL A 447 26.64 4.80 -18.35
N ALA A 448 27.80 4.37 -17.86
CA ALA A 448 28.56 3.29 -18.50
C ALA A 448 27.79 1.96 -18.46
N SER A 449 27.14 1.63 -17.34
CA SER A 449 26.32 0.42 -17.20
C SER A 449 25.12 0.43 -18.15
N LEU A 450 24.46 1.59 -18.32
CA LEU A 450 23.38 1.74 -19.28
C LEU A 450 23.86 1.60 -20.73
N ARG A 451 24.98 2.23 -21.08
CA ARG A 451 25.59 2.10 -22.42
C ARG A 451 26.01 0.65 -22.71
N HIS A 452 26.55 -0.05 -21.71
CA HIS A 452 26.86 -1.48 -21.81
C HIS A 452 25.59 -2.30 -22.09
N ALA A 453 24.51 -2.06 -21.34
CA ALA A 453 23.24 -2.75 -21.55
C ALA A 453 22.65 -2.48 -22.94
N ILE A 454 22.72 -1.25 -23.44
CA ILE A 454 22.30 -0.91 -24.81
C ILE A 454 23.16 -1.67 -25.84
N ALA A 455 24.49 -1.72 -25.65
CA ALA A 455 25.38 -2.45 -26.54
C ALA A 455 25.06 -3.96 -26.61
N LEU A 456 24.68 -4.58 -25.48
CA LEU A 456 24.21 -5.96 -25.47
C LEU A 456 22.95 -6.16 -26.31
N GLU A 457 21.97 -5.25 -26.19
CA GLU A 457 20.71 -5.34 -26.94
C GLU A 457 20.88 -5.07 -28.43
N THR A 458 21.83 -4.20 -28.81
CA THR A 458 22.19 -3.96 -30.21
C THR A 458 23.17 -4.97 -30.79
N LYS A 459 23.59 -5.96 -29.99
CA LYS A 459 24.60 -6.96 -30.34
C LYS A 459 25.96 -6.37 -30.76
N ASP A 460 26.36 -5.27 -30.14
CA ASP A 460 27.67 -4.63 -30.35
C ASP A 460 28.67 -5.12 -29.29
N GLU A 461 29.30 -6.28 -29.57
CA GLU A 461 30.24 -6.94 -28.66
C GLU A 461 31.49 -6.07 -28.38
N ASP A 462 32.00 -5.37 -29.41
CA ASP A 462 33.18 -4.51 -29.30
C ASP A 462 32.92 -3.33 -28.36
N LEU A 463 31.77 -2.66 -28.49
CA LEU A 463 31.41 -1.56 -27.60
C LEU A 463 31.21 -2.05 -26.16
N ALA A 464 30.50 -3.18 -25.97
CA ALA A 464 30.31 -3.77 -24.65
C ALA A 464 31.67 -4.13 -23.98
N PHE A 465 32.60 -4.71 -24.74
CA PHE A 465 33.94 -5.03 -24.26
C PHE A 465 34.75 -3.78 -23.89
N ARG A 466 34.72 -2.73 -24.72
CA ARG A 466 35.42 -1.45 -24.45
C ARG A 466 34.93 -0.80 -23.16
N ILE A 467 33.61 -0.70 -22.98
CA ILE A 467 33.02 -0.10 -21.78
C ILE A 467 33.42 -0.88 -20.53
N ARG A 468 33.26 -2.21 -20.55
CA ARG A 468 33.63 -3.07 -19.42
C ARG A 468 35.12 -2.97 -19.09
N SER A 469 35.99 -2.93 -20.10
CA SER A 469 37.44 -2.81 -19.90
C SER A 469 37.83 -1.46 -19.29
N ALA A 470 37.16 -0.38 -19.69
CA ALA A 470 37.36 0.95 -19.11
C ALA A 470 36.88 1.03 -17.65
N LEU A 471 35.77 0.38 -17.30
CA LEU A 471 35.33 0.29 -15.91
C LEU A 471 36.29 -0.58 -15.07
N ALA A 472 36.75 -1.70 -15.64
CA ALA A 472 37.66 -2.63 -14.97
C ALA A 472 39.06 -2.05 -14.71
N SER A 473 39.53 -1.09 -15.51
CA SER A 473 40.79 -0.39 -15.25
C SER A 473 40.72 0.55 -14.04
N ILE A 474 39.51 0.95 -13.64
CA ILE A 474 39.25 1.83 -12.49
C ILE A 474 38.93 1.00 -11.24
N ALA A 475 37.96 0.08 -11.32
CA ALA A 475 37.46 -0.70 -10.18
C ALA A 475 38.25 -2.00 -9.90
N GLY A 476 39.03 -2.47 -10.87
CA GLY A 476 39.70 -3.76 -10.82
C GLY A 476 38.85 -4.90 -11.41
N LYS A 477 39.53 -5.97 -11.88
CA LYS A 477 38.89 -7.08 -12.62
C LYS A 477 38.00 -7.98 -11.76
N ASN A 478 38.22 -7.99 -10.44
CA ASN A 478 37.48 -8.83 -9.49
C ASN A 478 36.29 -8.08 -8.85
N ASP A 479 36.02 -6.85 -9.28
CA ASP A 479 34.87 -6.09 -8.80
C ASP A 479 33.55 -6.83 -9.15
N PRO A 480 32.59 -6.96 -8.20
CA PRO A 480 31.34 -7.66 -8.45
C PRO A 480 30.51 -7.12 -9.61
N LEU A 481 30.52 -5.80 -9.86
CA LEU A 481 29.86 -5.19 -11.01
C LEU A 481 30.53 -5.62 -12.31
N ILE A 482 31.86 -5.62 -12.37
CA ILE A 482 32.59 -6.06 -13.57
C ILE A 482 32.30 -7.53 -13.87
N ARG A 483 32.27 -8.39 -12.83
CA ARG A 483 31.88 -9.80 -12.97
C ARG A 483 30.45 -9.96 -13.49
N GLU A 484 29.51 -9.15 -13.00
CA GLU A 484 28.13 -9.14 -13.50
C GLU A 484 28.05 -8.72 -14.97
N LEU A 485 28.70 -7.63 -15.37
CA LEU A 485 28.71 -7.14 -16.76
C LEU A 485 29.36 -8.17 -17.70
N GLN A 486 30.39 -8.86 -17.23
CA GLN A 486 31.02 -9.98 -17.94
C GLN A 486 30.00 -11.10 -18.16
N LEU A 487 29.37 -11.62 -17.11
CA LEU A 487 28.39 -12.71 -17.20
C LEU A 487 27.19 -12.35 -18.09
N ARG A 488 26.68 -11.12 -18.02
CA ARG A 488 25.63 -10.64 -18.93
C ARG A 488 26.06 -10.68 -20.40
N SER A 489 27.31 -10.32 -20.68
CA SER A 489 27.87 -10.37 -22.04
C SER A 489 28.06 -11.81 -22.49
N ASP A 490 28.62 -12.65 -21.63
CA ASP A 490 28.83 -14.07 -21.93
C ASP A 490 27.52 -14.76 -22.24
N LEU A 491 26.46 -14.54 -21.46
CA LEU A 491 25.13 -15.08 -21.75
C LEU A 491 24.52 -14.56 -23.06
N ARG A 492 24.87 -13.36 -23.50
CA ARG A 492 24.35 -12.76 -24.74
C ARG A 492 25.12 -13.17 -25.99
N PHE A 493 26.42 -13.40 -25.87
CA PHE A 493 27.31 -13.71 -27.00
C PHE A 493 27.85 -15.15 -27.00
N SER A 494 27.51 -15.98 -26.00
CA SER A 494 27.96 -17.38 -25.93
C SER A 494 27.58 -18.16 -27.18
N LYS A 495 28.52 -18.98 -27.65
CA LYS A 495 28.26 -20.04 -28.63
C LYS A 495 27.66 -21.25 -27.92
N ASP A 496 26.89 -22.07 -28.64
CA ASP A 496 26.22 -23.25 -28.07
C ASP A 496 27.26 -24.21 -27.44
N GLY A 497 27.19 -24.39 -26.12
CA GLY A 497 28.09 -25.24 -25.33
C GLY A 497 28.49 -24.67 -23.97
N ASP A 498 28.74 -23.36 -23.88
CA ASP A 498 29.26 -22.72 -22.65
C ASP A 498 28.16 -22.12 -21.73
N ALA A 499 26.91 -22.08 -22.19
CA ALA A 499 25.79 -21.49 -21.46
C ALA A 499 25.63 -22.04 -20.04
N SER A 500 25.79 -23.36 -19.86
CA SER A 500 25.67 -24.02 -18.54
C SER A 500 26.72 -23.53 -17.55
N ARG A 501 27.94 -23.22 -18.01
CA ARG A 501 29.01 -22.67 -17.18
C ARG A 501 28.67 -21.25 -16.71
N HIS A 502 28.18 -20.41 -17.62
CA HIS A 502 27.80 -19.04 -17.30
C HIS A 502 26.58 -18.99 -16.37
N ILE A 503 25.61 -19.88 -16.55
CA ILE A 503 24.44 -20.06 -15.67
C ILE A 503 24.88 -20.42 -14.23
N ASN A 504 25.81 -21.36 -14.07
CA ASN A 504 26.31 -21.73 -12.74
C ASN A 504 27.08 -20.57 -12.08
N ALA A 505 27.92 -19.86 -12.84
CA ALA A 505 28.63 -18.69 -12.33
C ALA A 505 27.69 -17.54 -11.94
N LEU A 506 26.56 -17.38 -12.64
CA LEU A 506 25.52 -16.41 -12.29
C LEU A 506 24.80 -16.82 -11.00
N ARG A 507 24.51 -18.12 -10.81
CA ARG A 507 23.92 -18.64 -9.58
C ARG A 507 24.81 -18.35 -8.37
N GLU A 508 26.10 -18.69 -8.44
CA GLU A 508 27.08 -18.39 -7.40
C GLU A 508 27.15 -16.89 -7.09
N LEU A 509 27.16 -16.04 -8.11
CA LEU A 509 27.18 -14.59 -7.91
C LEU A 509 25.90 -14.13 -7.19
N SER A 510 24.73 -14.65 -7.55
CA SER A 510 23.46 -14.27 -6.93
C SER A 510 23.37 -14.61 -5.43
N GLU A 511 24.11 -15.62 -4.98
CA GLU A 511 24.23 -16.03 -3.57
C GLU A 511 25.25 -15.18 -2.81
N GLN A 512 26.26 -14.62 -3.50
CA GLN A 512 27.31 -13.78 -2.91
C GLN A 512 26.89 -12.33 -2.73
N VAL A 513 25.91 -11.84 -3.51
CA VAL A 513 25.45 -10.46 -3.43
C VAL A 513 24.56 -10.25 -2.20
N THR A 514 24.94 -9.28 -1.37
CA THR A 514 24.20 -8.93 -0.14
C THR A 514 22.97 -8.07 -0.38
N SER A 515 22.94 -7.29 -1.47
CA SER A 515 21.79 -6.45 -1.82
C SER A 515 20.61 -7.32 -2.30
N PRO A 516 19.44 -7.28 -1.63
CA PRO A 516 18.28 -8.10 -2.01
C PRO A 516 17.81 -7.86 -3.44
N LEU A 517 17.65 -6.58 -3.82
CA LEU A 517 17.23 -6.21 -5.17
C LEU A 517 18.21 -6.69 -6.25
N ARG A 518 19.51 -6.58 -6.00
CA ARG A 518 20.53 -7.04 -6.95
C ARG A 518 20.57 -8.57 -7.02
N SER A 519 20.45 -9.27 -5.90
CA SER A 519 20.31 -10.73 -5.87
C SER A 519 19.07 -11.18 -6.66
N ALA A 520 17.92 -10.53 -6.44
CA ALA A 520 16.68 -10.78 -7.16
C ALA A 520 16.83 -10.53 -8.67
N SER A 521 17.52 -9.46 -9.08
CA SER A 521 17.79 -9.17 -10.50
C SER A 521 18.65 -10.25 -11.16
N LEU A 522 19.69 -10.75 -10.48
CA LEU A 522 20.54 -11.85 -10.99
C LEU A 522 19.77 -13.17 -11.07
N ARG A 523 18.93 -13.48 -10.08
CA ARG A 523 18.05 -14.66 -10.09
C ARG A 523 17.00 -14.58 -11.19
N PHE A 524 16.46 -13.40 -11.46
CA PHE A 524 15.57 -13.19 -12.60
C PHE A 524 16.28 -13.40 -13.94
N LEU A 525 17.53 -12.90 -14.06
CA LEU A 525 18.35 -13.17 -15.24
C LEU A 525 18.60 -14.68 -15.41
N LEU A 526 18.84 -15.40 -14.31
CA LEU A 526 18.98 -16.87 -14.32
C LEU A 526 17.70 -17.54 -14.82
N ALA A 527 16.54 -17.16 -14.30
CA ALA A 527 15.24 -17.68 -14.72
C ALA A 527 14.99 -17.44 -16.22
N CYS A 528 15.32 -16.23 -16.72
CA CYS A 528 15.21 -15.90 -18.14
C CYS A 528 16.13 -16.70 -19.06
N ASN A 529 17.21 -17.28 -18.55
CA ASN A 529 18.16 -18.09 -19.32
C ASN A 529 18.05 -19.59 -19.00
N THR A 530 17.05 -19.98 -18.19
CA THR A 530 16.72 -21.38 -17.91
C THR A 530 15.51 -21.77 -18.77
N SER A 531 15.52 -22.99 -19.33
CA SER A 531 14.46 -23.43 -20.25
C SER A 531 13.09 -23.55 -19.59
N SER A 532 13.03 -23.85 -18.29
CA SER A 532 11.80 -23.99 -17.52
C SER A 532 12.06 -23.58 -16.06
N PRO A 533 11.98 -22.28 -15.72
CA PRO A 533 12.10 -21.86 -14.33
C PRO A 533 10.88 -22.36 -13.54
N SER A 534 11.12 -22.80 -12.30
CA SER A 534 10.02 -23.26 -11.44
C SER A 534 9.21 -22.09 -10.87
N PRO A 535 7.89 -22.25 -10.64
CA PRO A 535 7.09 -21.21 -9.96
C PRO A 535 7.62 -20.84 -8.58
N GLU A 536 8.19 -21.79 -7.84
CA GLU A 536 8.78 -21.58 -6.52
C GLU A 536 10.01 -20.64 -6.60
N GLU A 537 10.91 -20.85 -7.56
CA GLU A 537 12.04 -19.95 -7.78
C GLU A 537 11.59 -18.52 -8.10
N LEU A 538 10.50 -18.35 -8.87
CA LEU A 538 9.95 -17.02 -9.17
C LEU A 538 9.36 -16.36 -7.93
N ARG A 539 8.66 -17.11 -7.06
CA ARG A 539 8.14 -16.59 -5.77
C ARG A 539 9.26 -16.15 -4.83
N VAL A 540 10.38 -16.88 -4.81
CA VAL A 540 11.58 -16.46 -4.07
C VAL A 540 12.16 -15.15 -4.61
N ILE A 541 12.08 -14.89 -5.92
CA ILE A 541 12.51 -13.60 -6.48
C ILE A 541 11.55 -12.48 -6.03
N LEU A 542 10.24 -12.74 -6.03
CA LEU A 542 9.23 -11.77 -5.57
C LEU A 542 9.48 -11.35 -4.12
N SER A 543 9.77 -12.30 -3.22
CA SER A 543 10.02 -12.01 -1.79
C SER A 543 11.30 -11.22 -1.52
N LEU A 544 12.27 -11.22 -2.45
CA LEU A 544 13.51 -10.43 -2.32
C LEU A 544 13.37 -9.00 -2.84
N SER A 545 12.24 -8.68 -3.47
CA SER A 545 12.00 -7.41 -4.18
C SER A 545 11.04 -6.46 -3.45
N ASP A 546 10.97 -6.55 -2.11
CA ASP A 546 10.04 -5.76 -1.27
C ASP A 546 10.25 -4.24 -1.30
N GLU A 547 11.39 -3.77 -1.82
CA GLU A 547 11.66 -2.34 -1.94
C GLU A 547 10.83 -1.73 -3.08
N MET A 548 9.97 -0.75 -2.82
CA MET A 548 9.07 -0.19 -3.83
C MET A 548 9.70 0.84 -4.79
N SER A 549 11.00 0.75 -5.05
CA SER A 549 11.70 1.60 -6.01
C SER A 549 11.27 1.30 -7.46
N GLY A 550 11.44 2.25 -8.38
CA GLY A 550 11.16 2.04 -9.80
C GLY A 550 11.79 0.75 -10.38
N PRO A 551 13.11 0.49 -10.20
CA PRO A 551 13.74 -0.75 -10.65
C PRO A 551 13.14 -2.02 -10.06
N ALA A 552 12.79 -2.00 -8.77
CA ALA A 552 12.19 -3.14 -8.10
C ALA A 552 10.77 -3.43 -8.58
N ARG A 553 9.95 -2.39 -8.81
CA ARG A 553 8.63 -2.54 -9.46
C ARG A 553 8.74 -3.19 -10.83
N ARG A 554 9.73 -2.79 -11.65
CA ARG A 554 9.97 -3.42 -12.98
C ARG A 554 10.41 -4.86 -12.85
N LEU A 555 11.29 -5.16 -11.89
CA LEU A 555 11.70 -6.54 -11.63
C LEU A 555 10.50 -7.39 -11.23
N ARG A 556 9.70 -6.94 -10.25
CA ARG A 556 8.49 -7.63 -9.78
C ARG A 556 7.48 -7.82 -10.91
N ALA A 557 7.25 -6.79 -11.73
CA ALA A 557 6.39 -6.86 -12.91
C ALA A 557 6.85 -7.95 -13.88
N ASN A 558 8.14 -7.99 -14.21
CA ASN A 558 8.72 -8.98 -15.10
C ASN A 558 8.64 -10.41 -14.52
N VAL A 559 8.85 -10.56 -13.22
CA VAL A 559 8.75 -11.86 -12.52
C VAL A 559 7.32 -12.37 -12.53
N LEU A 560 6.33 -11.51 -12.23
CA LEU A 560 4.91 -11.86 -12.31
C LEU A 560 4.47 -12.20 -13.74
N TYR A 561 4.99 -11.47 -14.73
CA TYR A 561 4.74 -11.79 -16.13
C TYR A 561 5.25 -13.20 -16.48
N LEU A 562 6.48 -13.52 -16.07
CA LEU A 562 7.07 -14.84 -16.26
C LEU A 562 6.34 -15.93 -15.46
N LEU A 563 5.86 -15.60 -14.26
CA LEU A 563 5.05 -16.50 -13.44
C LEU A 563 3.78 -16.91 -14.19
N GLY A 564 3.07 -15.96 -14.81
CA GLY A 564 1.89 -16.29 -15.60
C GLY A 564 2.16 -17.09 -16.88
N ILE A 565 3.39 -17.05 -17.41
CA ILE A 565 3.82 -17.93 -18.49
C ILE A 565 3.96 -19.37 -17.99
N VAL A 566 4.60 -19.58 -16.83
CA VAL A 566 4.92 -20.92 -16.32
C VAL A 566 3.80 -21.57 -15.51
N ASP A 567 2.92 -20.77 -14.91
CA ASP A 567 1.81 -21.23 -14.07
C ASP A 567 0.48 -20.66 -14.58
N SER A 568 -0.29 -21.50 -15.28
CA SER A 568 -1.59 -21.12 -15.83
C SER A 568 -2.63 -20.81 -14.76
N THR A 569 -2.46 -21.29 -13.53
CA THR A 569 -3.47 -21.13 -12.47
C THR A 569 -3.54 -19.71 -11.92
N VAL A 570 -2.43 -18.97 -12.03
CA VAL A 570 -2.30 -17.58 -11.56
C VAL A 570 -2.02 -16.61 -12.71
N ARG A 571 -2.12 -17.05 -13.97
CA ARG A 571 -1.71 -16.29 -15.16
C ARG A 571 -2.35 -14.91 -15.22
N THR A 572 -3.67 -14.87 -15.26
CA THR A 572 -4.40 -13.62 -15.48
C THR A 572 -4.18 -12.64 -14.33
N GLU A 573 -4.28 -13.09 -13.07
CA GLU A 573 -4.04 -12.21 -11.91
C GLU A 573 -2.59 -11.71 -11.85
N SER A 574 -1.61 -12.55 -12.22
CA SER A 574 -0.19 -12.15 -12.26
C SER A 574 0.07 -11.15 -13.38
N TRP A 575 -0.56 -11.33 -14.55
CA TRP A 575 -0.42 -10.40 -15.67
C TRP A 575 -1.12 -9.06 -15.43
N LEU A 576 -2.29 -9.05 -14.78
CA LEU A 576 -2.95 -7.81 -14.38
C LEU A 576 -2.11 -7.02 -13.35
N GLU A 577 -1.55 -7.68 -12.32
CA GLU A 577 -0.64 -7.01 -11.38
C GLU A 577 0.67 -6.57 -12.05
N SER A 578 1.23 -7.40 -12.95
CA SER A 578 2.41 -7.06 -13.74
C SER A 578 2.19 -5.78 -14.55
N ARG A 579 1.03 -5.67 -15.22
CA ARG A 579 0.62 -4.49 -15.96
C ARG A 579 0.58 -3.25 -15.07
N ARG A 580 -0.06 -3.32 -13.89
CA ARG A 580 -0.08 -2.21 -12.92
C ARG A 580 1.34 -1.78 -12.51
N LEU A 581 2.19 -2.75 -12.14
CA LEU A 581 3.55 -2.46 -11.69
C LEU A 581 4.42 -1.86 -12.81
N PHE A 582 4.22 -2.24 -14.06
CA PHE A 582 4.86 -1.57 -15.19
C PHE A 582 4.42 -0.11 -15.33
N MET A 583 3.12 0.19 -15.22
CA MET A 583 2.63 1.57 -15.23
C MET A 583 3.26 2.40 -14.08
N LEU A 584 3.23 1.85 -12.87
CA LEU A 584 3.83 2.48 -11.68
C LEU A 584 5.34 2.68 -11.77
N ALA A 585 6.02 1.91 -12.63
CA ALA A 585 7.44 2.06 -12.87
C ALA A 585 7.78 2.95 -14.07
N GLY A 586 6.78 3.55 -14.71
CA GLY A 586 6.92 4.39 -15.90
C GLY A 586 7.14 3.62 -17.20
N CYS A 587 6.64 2.39 -17.29
CA CYS A 587 6.78 1.50 -18.44
C CYS A 587 5.43 1.18 -19.13
N PRO A 588 4.78 2.17 -19.77
CA PRO A 588 3.49 1.97 -20.41
C PRO A 588 3.52 1.07 -21.65
N GLU A 589 4.64 0.97 -22.39
CA GLU A 589 4.72 0.04 -23.52
C GLU A 589 4.82 -1.41 -23.07
N ALA A 590 5.55 -1.69 -21.99
CA ALA A 590 5.55 -3.02 -21.36
C ALA A 590 4.15 -3.38 -20.86
N SER A 591 3.49 -2.46 -20.16
CA SER A 591 2.10 -2.60 -19.70
C SER A 591 1.14 -2.91 -20.87
N LYS A 592 1.27 -2.18 -21.98
CA LYS A 592 0.48 -2.41 -23.20
C LYS A 592 0.74 -3.78 -23.83
N GLN A 593 2.00 -4.23 -23.87
CA GLN A 593 2.34 -5.57 -24.35
C GLN A 593 1.68 -6.67 -23.49
N VAL A 594 1.71 -6.54 -22.15
CA VAL A 594 0.97 -7.45 -21.26
C VAL A 594 -0.53 -7.42 -21.56
N GLY A 595 -1.09 -6.21 -21.74
CA GLY A 595 -2.50 -6.02 -22.11
C GLY A 595 -2.89 -6.76 -23.40
N ASN A 596 -2.03 -6.75 -24.42
CA ASN A 596 -2.27 -7.50 -25.65
C ASN A 596 -2.31 -9.02 -25.41
N HIS A 597 -1.38 -9.54 -24.60
CA HIS A 597 -1.38 -10.97 -24.25
C HIS A 597 -2.60 -11.36 -23.40
N LEU A 598 -3.07 -10.47 -22.51
CA LEU A 598 -4.32 -10.68 -21.76
C LEU A 598 -5.54 -10.76 -22.69
N VAL A 599 -5.61 -9.92 -23.73
CA VAL A 599 -6.69 -9.98 -24.73
C VAL A 599 -6.65 -11.28 -25.53
N GLU A 600 -5.46 -11.80 -25.83
CA GLU A 600 -5.30 -13.10 -26.50
C GLU A 600 -5.71 -14.27 -25.62
N GLU A 601 -5.46 -14.20 -24.30
CA GLU A 601 -5.84 -15.25 -23.34
C GLU A 601 -7.36 -15.31 -23.06
N ILE A 602 -8.04 -14.15 -23.09
CA ILE A 602 -9.48 -14.06 -22.82
C ILE A 602 -10.32 -14.45 -24.05
N ARG A 603 -9.74 -14.42 -25.25
CA ARG A 603 -10.40 -14.82 -26.52
C ARG A 603 -10.30 -16.32 -26.76
#